data_AF-A0AB33A8Y8-F1
#
_entry.id   AF-A0AB33A8Y8-F1
#
_cell.length_a   1.000
_cell.length_b   1.000
_cell.length_c   1.000
_cell.angle_alpha   90.00
_cell.angle_beta   90.00
_cell.angle_gamma   90.00
#
_symmetry.space_group_name_H-M   'P 1'
#
loop_
_entity.id
_entity.type
_entity.pdbx_description
1 polymer ?
#
loop_
_entity_poly.entity_id
_entity_poly.type
_entity_poly.pdbx_seq_one_letter_code
_entity_poly.pdbx_strand_id
1 'polypeptide(L)'
;MPQRIQRRRTKGWRIPEGVVYVGRPTRFGNPFHAYKCDCCGYWDVKDDNGVTYLVNHAYVRQVHIRNDPHTWTSQSEAAREAVRLYAAELTYWLGGRMKNEFEFRTAVESLRGRDLACWCPLDSPCHADFLLKLANDPPSNGEAL
;
A
#
# COMPACT_ATOMS: atom_id res chain seq x y z
N MET A 1 1.70 -3.16 -22.32
CA MET A 1 1.27 -2.39 -21.14
C MET A 1 1.72 -3.17 -19.91
N PRO A 2 2.55 -2.60 -19.03
CA PRO A 2 3.05 -3.32 -17.86
C PRO A 2 1.93 -3.73 -16.91
N GLN A 3 2.10 -4.85 -16.23
CA GLN A 3 1.08 -5.50 -15.42
C GLN A 3 1.53 -5.72 -13.98
N ARG A 4 0.54 -5.78 -13.10
CA ARG A 4 0.71 -6.21 -11.72
C ARG A 4 0.70 -7.74 -11.65
N ILE A 5 1.68 -8.29 -10.95
CA ILE A 5 1.80 -9.73 -10.69
C ILE A 5 1.71 -9.98 -9.18
N GLN A 6 0.82 -10.88 -8.77
CA GLN A 6 0.81 -11.33 -7.39
C GLN A 6 1.92 -12.36 -7.15
N ARG A 7 2.79 -12.06 -6.20
CA ARG A 7 3.78 -12.97 -5.66
C ARG A 7 3.09 -14.08 -4.87
N ARG A 8 3.50 -15.33 -5.08
CA ARG A 8 2.92 -16.51 -4.43
C ARG A 8 3.97 -17.29 -3.65
N ARG A 9 3.56 -17.92 -2.54
CA ARG A 9 4.39 -18.84 -1.74
C ARG A 9 4.30 -20.30 -2.20
N THR A 10 3.52 -20.56 -3.25
CA THR A 10 3.37 -21.90 -3.82
C THR A 10 4.73 -22.47 -4.22
N LYS A 11 5.02 -23.71 -3.82
CA LYS A 11 6.28 -24.38 -4.11
C LYS A 11 6.57 -24.34 -5.61
N GLY A 12 7.81 -24.01 -5.98
CA GLY A 12 8.24 -23.87 -7.37
C GLY A 12 7.92 -22.52 -8.03
N TRP A 13 7.06 -21.69 -7.43
CA TRP A 13 6.81 -20.36 -7.97
C TRP A 13 8.06 -19.49 -7.90
N ARG A 14 8.33 -18.78 -8.99
CA ARG A 14 9.41 -17.80 -9.13
C ARG A 14 8.82 -16.55 -9.74
N ILE A 15 9.41 -15.41 -9.38
CA ILE A 15 9.12 -14.17 -10.07
C ILE A 15 9.55 -14.32 -11.54
N PRO A 16 8.70 -13.99 -12.52
CA PRO A 16 9.10 -14.06 -13.92
C PRO A 16 10.27 -13.11 -14.23
N GLU A 17 11.02 -13.42 -15.29
CA GLU A 17 12.13 -12.59 -15.73
C GLU A 17 11.65 -11.18 -16.09
N GLY A 18 12.46 -10.16 -15.76
CA GLY A 18 12.14 -8.75 -16.04
C GLY A 18 11.15 -8.09 -15.05
N VAL A 19 10.45 -8.87 -14.23
CA VAL A 19 9.47 -8.35 -13.25
C VAL A 19 10.18 -7.80 -12.02
N VAL A 20 9.83 -6.58 -11.60
CA VAL A 20 10.42 -5.92 -10.43
C VAL A 20 9.63 -6.23 -9.17
N TYR A 21 10.30 -6.71 -8.13
CA TYR A 21 9.66 -6.91 -6.83
C TYR A 21 9.56 -5.59 -6.05
N VAL A 22 8.33 -5.21 -5.66
CA VAL A 22 8.02 -3.94 -4.97
C VAL A 22 7.43 -4.17 -3.57
N GLY A 23 7.74 -5.28 -2.91
CA GLY A 23 7.19 -5.60 -1.58
C GLY A 23 7.87 -4.88 -0.40
N ARG A 24 7.35 -5.13 0.82
CA ARG A 24 7.77 -4.53 2.10
C ARG A 24 9.28 -4.40 2.38
N PRO A 25 10.20 -5.31 1.97
CA PRO A 25 11.63 -5.09 2.25
C PRO A 25 12.32 -4.14 1.26
N THR A 26 11.63 -3.65 0.21
CA THR A 26 12.24 -2.78 -0.81
C THR A 26 11.87 -1.31 -0.60
N ARG A 27 12.58 -0.38 -1.26
CA ARG A 27 12.22 1.04 -1.27
C ARG A 27 10.81 1.36 -1.80
N PHE A 28 10.20 0.41 -2.51
CA PHE A 28 8.86 0.52 -3.10
C PHE A 28 7.76 -0.14 -2.25
N GLY A 29 8.12 -0.69 -1.08
CA GLY A 29 7.17 -1.37 -0.21
C GLY A 29 6.27 -0.38 0.51
N ASN A 30 4.96 -0.61 0.46
CA ASN A 30 3.99 0.14 1.25
C ASN A 30 4.14 -0.21 2.75
N PRO A 31 4.48 0.74 3.65
CA PRO A 31 4.56 0.46 5.08
C PRO A 31 3.17 0.30 5.72
N PHE A 32 2.14 0.90 5.13
CA PHE A 32 0.76 0.78 5.55
C PHE A 32 0.14 -0.54 5.07
N HIS A 33 -0.63 -1.19 5.94
CA HIS A 33 -1.36 -2.41 5.57
C HIS A 33 -2.69 -2.50 6.31
N ALA A 34 -3.68 -3.02 5.58
CA ALA A 34 -4.95 -3.41 6.17
C ALA A 34 -4.75 -4.61 7.09
N TYR A 35 -5.35 -4.55 8.28
CA TYR A 35 -5.37 -5.65 9.23
C TYR A 35 -6.68 -5.64 10.02
N LYS A 36 -7.04 -6.79 10.59
CA LYS A 36 -8.18 -6.91 11.49
C LYS A 36 -7.68 -6.73 12.92
N CYS A 37 -8.13 -5.71 13.66
CA CYS A 37 -7.65 -5.48 15.02
C CYS A 37 -8.16 -6.58 15.96
N ASP A 38 -7.26 -7.20 16.72
CA ASP A 38 -7.61 -8.15 17.77
C ASP A 38 -8.42 -7.50 18.91
N CYS A 39 -8.28 -6.18 19.07
CA CYS A 39 -8.88 -5.42 20.14
C CYS A 39 -10.40 -5.20 20.01
N CYS A 40 -10.86 -4.91 18.79
CA CYS A 40 -12.23 -4.51 18.47
C CYS A 40 -12.82 -5.30 17.30
N GLY A 41 -12.04 -6.11 16.59
CA GLY A 41 -12.49 -6.91 15.45
C GLY A 41 -12.67 -6.11 14.14
N TYR A 42 -12.45 -4.80 14.14
CA TYR A 42 -12.61 -3.93 12.97
C TYR A 42 -11.41 -3.97 12.04
N TRP A 43 -11.67 -3.71 10.75
CA TRP A 43 -10.60 -3.49 9.78
C TRP A 43 -10.03 -2.09 9.95
N ASP A 44 -8.71 -2.00 10.00
CA ASP A 44 -7.98 -0.76 10.21
C ASP A 44 -6.68 -0.78 9.40
N VAL A 45 -5.99 0.34 9.35
CA VAL A 45 -4.68 0.48 8.71
C VAL A 45 -3.61 0.66 9.76
N LYS A 46 -2.54 -0.13 9.66
CA LYS A 46 -1.37 -0.05 10.53
C LYS A 46 -0.10 0.15 9.71
N ASP A 47 0.84 0.96 10.18
CA ASP A 47 2.16 1.11 9.55
C ASP A 47 3.20 0.11 10.11
N ASP A 48 4.44 0.20 9.61
CA ASP A 48 5.57 -0.61 10.08
C ASP A 48 5.98 -0.31 11.55
N ASN A 49 5.64 0.87 12.07
CA ASN A 49 5.93 1.28 13.46
C ASN A 49 4.81 0.91 14.45
N GLY A 50 3.68 0.45 13.91
CA GLY A 50 2.51 0.03 14.65
C GLY A 50 1.49 1.12 14.96
N VAL A 51 1.62 2.30 14.33
CA VAL A 51 0.64 3.39 14.36
C VAL A 51 -0.59 3.00 13.55
N THR A 52 -1.77 3.39 14.02
CA THR A 52 -3.07 3.09 13.41
C THR A 52 -3.74 4.35 12.85
N TYR A 53 -4.46 4.25 11.72
CA TYR A 53 -4.87 5.44 10.96
C TYR A 53 -6.36 5.58 10.66
N LEU A 54 -7.12 4.48 10.61
CA LEU A 54 -8.52 4.52 10.16
C LEU A 54 -9.50 4.48 11.35
N VAL A 55 -9.16 3.71 12.39
CA VAL A 55 -10.05 3.47 13.53
C VAL A 55 -9.49 4.08 14.81
N ASN A 56 -10.31 4.87 15.51
CA ASN A 56 -9.99 5.29 16.88
C ASN A 56 -10.26 4.13 17.85
N HIS A 57 -9.21 3.36 18.14
CA HIS A 57 -9.27 2.18 19.01
C HIS A 57 -9.72 2.47 20.44
N ALA A 58 -9.46 3.66 20.97
CA ALA A 58 -9.90 4.03 22.32
C ALA A 58 -11.42 4.25 22.37
N TYR A 59 -11.98 4.85 21.31
CA TYR A 59 -13.41 5.06 21.17
C TYR A 59 -14.17 3.73 20.98
N VAL A 60 -13.74 2.89 20.03
CA VAL A 60 -14.48 1.66 19.68
C VAL A 60 -14.37 0.54 20.72
N ARG A 61 -13.46 0.64 21.69
CA ARG A 61 -13.37 -0.30 22.83
C ARG A 61 -14.45 -0.07 23.89
N GLN A 62 -15.20 1.03 23.81
CA GLN A 62 -16.29 1.30 24.76
C GLN A 62 -17.37 0.21 24.64
N VAL A 63 -17.88 -0.27 25.78
CA VAL A 63 -18.69 -1.51 25.90
C VAL A 63 -19.93 -1.52 25.00
N HIS A 64 -20.53 -0.35 24.76
CA HIS A 64 -21.73 -0.22 23.92
C HIS A 64 -21.43 -0.25 22.41
N ILE A 65 -20.16 -0.09 22.00
CA ILE A 65 -19.72 -0.11 20.60
C ILE A 65 -19.04 -1.45 20.26
N ARG A 66 -18.25 -2.00 21.20
CA ARG A 66 -17.48 -3.24 20.97
C ARG A 66 -18.35 -4.46 20.60
N ASN A 67 -19.62 -4.45 20.99
CA ASN A 67 -20.58 -5.52 20.68
C ASN A 67 -21.41 -5.25 19.41
N ASP A 68 -21.10 -4.20 18.65
CA ASP A 68 -21.72 -3.94 17.36
C ASP A 68 -21.27 -5.02 16.34
N PRO A 69 -22.19 -5.88 15.86
CA PRO A 69 -21.85 -6.91 14.87
C PRO A 69 -21.50 -6.31 13.50
N HIS A 70 -21.68 -5.00 13.30
CA HIS A 70 -21.35 -4.30 12.07
C HIS A 70 -19.98 -3.63 12.22
N THR A 71 -19.00 -4.19 11.53
CA THR A 71 -17.73 -3.50 11.31
C THR A 71 -17.99 -2.34 10.34
N TRP A 72 -17.77 -1.10 10.78
CA TRP A 72 -17.95 0.11 9.96
C TRP A 72 -16.98 0.18 8.78
N THR A 73 -15.92 -0.62 8.82
CA THR A 73 -14.85 -0.68 7.83
C THR A 73 -14.64 -2.13 7.37
N SER A 74 -14.57 -2.30 6.07
CA SER A 74 -14.25 -3.56 5.40
C SER A 74 -12.74 -3.70 5.12
N GLN A 75 -12.30 -4.92 4.81
CA GLN A 75 -10.93 -5.18 4.38
C GLN A 75 -10.53 -4.34 3.16
N SER A 76 -11.46 -4.17 2.21
CA SER A 76 -11.22 -3.44 0.97
C SER A 76 -11.07 -1.94 1.22
N GLU A 77 -11.86 -1.37 2.14
CA GLU A 77 -11.74 0.04 2.54
C GLU A 77 -10.41 0.29 3.26
N ALA A 78 -10.03 -0.56 4.20
CA ALA A 78 -8.72 -0.47 4.86
C ALA A 78 -7.57 -0.63 3.85
N ALA A 79 -7.69 -1.54 2.87
CA ALA A 79 -6.68 -1.71 1.83
C ALA A 79 -6.56 -0.46 0.94
N ARG A 80 -7.70 0.15 0.57
CA ARG A 80 -7.75 1.41 -0.18
C ARG A 80 -7.08 2.54 0.59
N GLU A 81 -7.37 2.65 1.88
CA GLU A 81 -6.79 3.68 2.73
C GLU A 81 -5.28 3.49 2.91
N ALA A 82 -4.81 2.24 3.05
CA ALA A 82 -3.38 1.94 3.07
C ALA A 82 -2.66 2.38 1.77
N VAL A 83 -3.31 2.24 0.61
CA VAL A 83 -2.75 2.74 -0.66
C VAL A 83 -2.79 4.28 -0.73
N ARG A 84 -3.84 4.91 -0.21
CA ARG A 84 -3.95 6.38 -0.14
C ARG A 84 -2.84 6.99 0.74
N LEU A 85 -2.62 6.42 1.93
CA LEU A 85 -1.55 6.84 2.84
C LEU A 85 -0.17 6.66 2.22
N TYR A 86 0.04 5.55 1.49
CA TYR A 86 1.27 5.32 0.75
C TYR A 86 1.51 6.35 -0.35
N ALA A 87 0.48 6.69 -1.13
CA ALA A 87 0.57 7.75 -2.12
C ALA A 87 0.96 9.09 -1.46
N ALA A 88 0.31 9.45 -0.36
CA ALA A 88 0.62 10.67 0.39
C ALA A 88 2.05 10.67 0.97
N GLU A 89 2.52 9.54 1.51
CA GLU A 89 3.89 9.41 2.03
C GLU A 89 4.93 9.67 0.93
N LEU A 90 4.70 9.13 -0.27
CA LEU A 90 5.58 9.30 -1.41
C LEU A 90 5.59 10.72 -1.98
N THR A 91 4.49 11.46 -1.85
CA THR A 91 4.33 12.77 -2.51
C THR A 91 4.59 13.96 -1.58
N TYR A 92 4.36 13.81 -0.27
CA TYR A 92 4.52 14.88 0.71
C TYR A 92 5.84 14.83 1.51
N TRP A 93 6.78 13.96 1.13
CA TRP A 93 8.13 13.88 1.72
C TRP A 93 8.14 13.80 3.26
N LEU A 94 7.14 13.15 3.86
CA LEU A 94 6.96 13.07 5.32
C LEU A 94 7.93 12.08 6.01
N GLY A 95 9.18 11.99 5.55
CA GLY A 95 10.19 11.09 6.10
C GLY A 95 10.05 9.63 5.64
N GLY A 96 9.45 9.40 4.47
CA GLY A 96 9.23 8.08 3.91
C GLY A 96 10.52 7.36 3.47
N ARG A 97 10.36 6.17 2.88
CA ARG A 97 11.46 5.28 2.44
C ARG A 97 12.43 5.90 1.41
N MET A 98 12.12 7.06 0.86
CA MET A 98 12.95 7.82 -0.08
C MET A 98 13.21 9.21 0.50
N LYS A 99 14.45 9.68 0.42
CA LYS A 99 14.93 10.84 1.18
C LYS A 99 14.56 12.18 0.57
N ASN A 100 14.28 12.22 -0.73
CA ASN A 100 14.01 13.45 -1.46
C ASN A 100 13.33 13.17 -2.82
N GLU A 101 12.88 14.26 -3.46
CA GLU A 101 12.23 14.23 -4.78
C GLU A 101 13.07 13.56 -5.87
N PHE A 102 14.38 13.82 -5.88
CA PHE A 102 15.26 13.25 -6.89
C PHE A 102 15.34 11.72 -6.80
N GLU A 103 15.52 11.18 -5.59
CA GLU A 103 15.53 9.73 -5.34
C GLU A 103 14.22 9.09 -5.78
N PHE A 104 13.09 9.71 -5.44
CA PHE A 104 11.78 9.23 -5.85
C PHE A 104 11.58 9.22 -7.35
N ARG A 105 11.84 10.34 -8.03
CA ARG A 105 11.69 10.42 -9.48
C ARG A 105 12.56 9.39 -10.19
N THR A 106 13.80 9.23 -9.73
CA THR A 106 14.73 8.23 -10.25
C THR A 106 14.22 6.80 -10.01
N ALA A 107 13.70 6.53 -8.83
CA ALA A 107 13.17 5.22 -8.47
C ALA A 107 11.90 4.88 -9.30
N VAL A 108 10.98 5.82 -9.45
CA VAL A 108 9.76 5.67 -10.26
C VAL A 108 10.10 5.47 -11.73
N GLU A 109 11.01 6.27 -12.29
CA GLU A 109 11.45 6.14 -13.69
C GLU A 109 12.07 4.75 -13.95
N SER A 110 12.78 4.19 -12.98
CA SER A 110 13.35 2.84 -13.11
C SER A 110 12.31 1.72 -13.27
N LEU A 111 11.04 1.99 -12.94
CA LEU A 111 9.91 1.06 -13.08
C LEU A 111 9.21 1.17 -14.45
N ARG A 112 9.51 2.21 -15.24
CA ARG A 112 8.85 2.45 -16.54
C ARG A 112 8.98 1.22 -17.45
N GLY A 113 7.86 0.79 -18.03
CA GLY A 113 7.83 -0.35 -18.93
C GLY A 113 8.00 -1.73 -18.27
N ARG A 114 8.07 -1.83 -16.93
CA ARG A 114 8.29 -3.09 -16.21
C ARG A 114 7.06 -3.57 -15.47
N ASP A 115 6.83 -4.87 -15.49
CA ASP A 115 5.84 -5.52 -14.65
C ASP A 115 6.26 -5.46 -13.17
N LEU A 116 5.30 -5.30 -12.27
CA LEU A 116 5.56 -5.14 -10.84
C LEU A 116 4.96 -6.29 -10.04
N ALA A 117 5.76 -6.90 -9.16
CA ALA A 117 5.31 -7.96 -8.27
C ALA A 117 5.23 -7.56 -6.80
N CYS A 118 4.12 -7.88 -6.14
CA CYS A 118 3.94 -7.72 -4.70
C CYS A 118 3.08 -8.85 -4.12
N TRP A 119 2.91 -8.90 -2.80
CA TRP A 119 2.12 -9.95 -2.14
C TRP A 119 0.59 -9.72 -2.16
N CYS A 120 0.13 -8.51 -2.48
CA CYS A 120 -1.28 -8.14 -2.35
C CYS A 120 -2.18 -8.97 -3.30
N PRO A 121 -3.40 -9.38 -2.88
CA PRO A 121 -4.39 -10.05 -3.72
C PRO A 121 -4.83 -9.20 -4.93
N LEU A 122 -4.90 -9.80 -6.12
CA LEU A 122 -5.17 -9.07 -7.39
C LEU A 122 -6.54 -8.38 -7.44
N ASP A 123 -7.50 -8.85 -6.65
CA ASP A 123 -8.85 -8.31 -6.51
C ASP A 123 -8.95 -7.20 -5.44
N SER A 124 -7.83 -6.80 -4.84
CA SER A 124 -7.76 -5.80 -3.78
C SER A 124 -6.93 -4.58 -4.21
N PRO A 125 -7.23 -3.38 -3.66
CA PRO A 125 -6.38 -2.20 -3.81
C PRO A 125 -4.92 -2.50 -3.48
N CYS A 126 -4.00 -1.96 -4.29
CA CYS A 126 -2.58 -2.28 -4.15
C CYS A 126 -1.68 -1.12 -4.53
N HIS A 127 -0.54 -1.02 -3.84
CA HIS A 127 0.48 -0.02 -4.11
C HIS A 127 1.22 -0.25 -5.44
N ALA A 128 1.30 -1.50 -5.91
CA ALA A 128 1.90 -1.80 -7.21
C ALA A 128 1.09 -1.19 -8.37
N ASP A 129 -0.24 -1.13 -8.25
CA ASP A 129 -1.09 -0.49 -9.25
C ASP A 129 -0.85 1.03 -9.30
N PHE A 130 -0.69 1.66 -8.13
CA PHE A 130 -0.30 3.07 -8.04
C PHE A 130 1.07 3.33 -8.67
N LEU A 131 2.08 2.51 -8.36
CA LEU A 131 3.43 2.63 -8.95
C LEU A 131 3.42 2.41 -10.47
N LEU A 132 2.63 1.45 -10.97
CA LEU A 132 2.46 1.21 -12.41
C LEU A 132 1.88 2.44 -13.11
N LYS A 133 0.82 3.03 -12.53
CA LYS A 133 0.23 4.27 -13.06
C LYS A 133 1.27 5.38 -13.09
N LEU A 134 1.92 5.63 -11.96
CA LEU A 134 2.89 6.72 -11.82
C LEU A 134 4.09 6.59 -12.76
N ALA A 135 4.61 5.38 -12.95
CA ALA A 135 5.79 5.15 -13.79
C ALA A 135 5.49 5.22 -15.29
N ASN A 136 4.25 4.94 -15.72
CA ASN A 136 3.90 4.85 -17.13
C ASN A 136 3.02 6.01 -17.64
N ASP A 137 2.31 6.69 -16.73
CA ASP A 137 1.44 7.83 -17.00
C ASP A 137 1.61 8.90 -15.89
N PRO A 138 2.81 9.51 -15.79
CA PRO A 138 3.06 10.54 -14.79
C PRO A 138 2.21 11.79 -15.10
N PRO A 139 1.71 12.51 -14.08
CA PRO A 139 1.00 13.76 -14.30
C PRO A 139 1.87 14.77 -15.07
N SER A 140 1.26 15.48 -16.02
CA SER A 140 1.93 16.52 -16.82
C SER A 140 2.46 17.66 -15.95
N ASN A 141 3.67 18.13 -16.28
CA ASN A 141 4.46 19.15 -15.56
C ASN A 141 3.63 20.25 -14.87
N GLY A 142 3.52 20.18 -13.54
CA GLY A 142 3.04 21.29 -12.69
C GLY A 142 1.87 20.93 -11.77
N GLU A 143 1.16 19.83 -12.02
CA GLU A 143 0.18 19.33 -11.06
C GLU A 143 0.92 18.50 -10.00
N ALA A 144 0.84 18.96 -8.74
CA ALA A 144 1.24 18.14 -7.60
C ALA A 144 0.42 16.84 -7.63
N LEU A 145 1.11 15.71 -7.44
CA LEU A 145 0.49 14.40 -7.23
C LEU A 145 -0.50 14.41 -6.07
#